data_AF-A0A0K2RQS2-F1
#
_entry.id   AF-A0A0K2RQS2-F1
#
_cell.length_a   1.000
_cell.length_b   1.000
_cell.length_c   1.000
_cell.angle_alpha   90.00
_cell.angle_beta   90.00
_cell.angle_gamma   90.00
#
_symmetry.space_group_name_H-M   'P 1'
#
loop_
_entity.id
_entity.type
_entity.pdbx_description
1 polymer ?
#
loop_
_entity_poly.entity_id
_entity_poly.type
_entity_poly.pdbx_seq_one_letter_code
_entity_poly.pdbx_strand_id
1 'polypeptide(L)'
;MPASLDAKAYAEQWWDAAEGKHQIQVKVLQPQVGLVLVYAGSFDYRLAPSLPANDGAVAKRSATAAVGLPRYAEPDRWERRV
;
A
#
# COMPACT_ATOMS: atom_id res chain seq x y z
N MET A 1 -29.39 -20.58 -4.72
CA MET A 1 -28.55 -19.38 -4.53
C MET A 1 -27.96 -19.03 -5.89
N PRO A 2 -28.05 -17.79 -6.40
CA PRO A 2 -27.36 -17.46 -7.64
C PRO A 2 -25.86 -17.65 -7.42
N ALA A 3 -25.15 -18.13 -8.45
CA ALA A 3 -23.73 -18.43 -8.38
C ALA A 3 -22.99 -17.24 -7.76
N SER A 4 -22.20 -17.50 -6.72
CA SER A 4 -21.34 -16.52 -6.08
C SER A 4 -20.57 -15.75 -7.17
N LEU A 5 -20.83 -14.46 -7.26
CA LEU A 5 -20.19 -13.52 -8.19
C LEU A 5 -18.72 -13.38 -7.79
N ASP A 6 -17.88 -14.35 -8.16
CA ASP A 6 -16.44 -14.25 -7.98
C ASP A 6 -15.89 -13.23 -8.98
N ALA A 7 -15.86 -11.97 -8.56
CA ALA A 7 -15.12 -10.92 -9.24
C ALA A 7 -13.61 -11.21 -9.11
N LYS A 8 -12.88 -11.06 -10.21
CA LYS A 8 -11.43 -11.21 -10.24
C LYS A 8 -10.78 -9.83 -10.27
N ALA A 9 -9.83 -9.60 -9.37
CA ALA A 9 -9.03 -8.37 -9.36
C ALA A 9 -7.62 -8.67 -9.88
N TYR A 10 -7.16 -7.84 -10.81
CA TYR A 10 -5.82 -7.91 -11.39
C TYR A 10 -5.08 -6.63 -11.08
N ALA A 11 -3.97 -6.74 -10.36
CA ALA A 11 -3.11 -5.62 -10.01
C ALA A 11 -1.86 -5.60 -10.89
N GLU A 12 -1.61 -4.45 -11.51
CA GLU A 12 -0.41 -4.11 -12.24
C GLU A 12 0.35 -3.05 -11.44
N GLN A 13 1.66 -3.22 -11.33
CA GLN A 13 2.55 -2.35 -10.56
C GLN A 13 3.81 -2.15 -11.40
N TRP A 14 4.18 -0.89 -11.66
CA TRP A 14 5.33 -0.56 -12.48
C TRP A 14 6.01 0.74 -12.05
N TRP A 15 7.28 0.89 -12.41
CA TRP A 15 7.99 2.16 -12.32
C TRP A 15 7.71 2.99 -13.57
N ASP A 16 7.17 4.20 -13.39
CA ASP A 16 7.06 5.18 -14.46
C ASP A 16 8.29 6.09 -14.42
N ALA A 17 9.20 5.89 -15.39
CA ALA A 17 10.43 6.67 -15.48
C ALA A 17 10.20 8.12 -15.91
N ALA A 18 9.10 8.42 -16.61
CA ALA A 18 8.79 9.78 -17.04
C ALA A 18 8.25 10.61 -15.86
N GLU A 19 7.44 10.00 -14.99
CA GLU A 19 6.91 10.65 -13.80
C GLU A 19 7.83 10.53 -12.58
N GLY A 20 8.81 9.61 -12.60
CA GLY A 20 9.68 9.34 -11.46
C GLY A 20 8.91 8.76 -10.27
N LYS A 21 7.85 7.98 -10.54
CA LYS A 21 6.93 7.46 -9.53
C LYS A 21 6.65 5.97 -9.74
N HIS A 22 6.33 5.30 -8.65
CA HIS A 22 5.80 3.95 -8.73
C HIS A 22 4.30 4.02 -8.95
N GLN A 23 3.81 3.41 -10.02
CA GLN A 23 2.38 3.36 -10.35
C GLN A 23 1.78 2.03 -9.91
N ILE A 24 0.51 2.06 -9.54
CA ILE A 24 -0.35 0.89 -9.38
C ILE A 24 -1.65 1.10 -10.13
N GLN A 25 -2.12 0.06 -10.80
CA GLN A 25 -3.47 0.02 -11.35
C GLN A 25 -4.07 -1.33 -11.01
N VAL A 26 -5.33 -1.32 -10.59
CA VAL A 26 -6.08 -2.55 -10.41
C VAL A 26 -7.38 -2.50 -11.19
N LYS A 27 -7.64 -3.60 -11.87
CA LYS A 27 -8.82 -3.82 -12.70
C LYS A 27 -9.64 -4.93 -12.06
N VAL A 28 -10.91 -4.65 -11.76
CA VAL A 28 -11.86 -5.64 -11.23
C VAL A 28 -12.78 -6.09 -12.37
N LEU A 29 -12.77 -7.38 -12.67
CA LEU A 29 -13.56 -7.98 -13.74
C LEU A 29 -14.58 -8.97 -13.19
N GLN A 30 -15.82 -8.84 -13.64
CA GLN A 30 -16.86 -9.84 -13.43
C GLN A 30 -17.10 -10.61 -14.73
N PRO A 31 -17.14 -11.95 -14.72
CA PRO A 31 -17.27 -12.74 -15.95
C PRO A 31 -18.48 -12.38 -16.83
N GLN A 32 -19.61 -12.00 -16.21
CA GLN A 32 -20.85 -11.68 -16.93
C GLN A 32 -20.93 -10.23 -17.40
N VAL A 33 -20.21 -9.31 -16.74
CA VAL A 33 -20.40 -7.84 -16.90
C VAL A 33 -19.15 -7.16 -17.48
N GLY A 34 -17.98 -7.82 -17.43
CA GLY A 34 -16.71 -7.25 -17.89
C GLY A 34 -16.00 -6.44 -16.81
N LEU A 35 -15.30 -5.37 -17.21
CA LEU A 35 -14.57 -4.48 -16.30
C LEU A 35 -15.57 -3.62 -15.50
N VAL A 36 -15.55 -3.77 -14.18
CA VAL A 36 -16.51 -3.10 -13.28
C VAL A 36 -15.86 -1.90 -12.58
N LEU A 37 -14.58 -2.00 -12.23
CA LEU A 37 -13.86 -0.96 -11.51
C LEU A 37 -12.41 -0.90 -11.95
N VAL A 38 -11.91 0.33 -12.08
CA VAL A 38 -10.48 0.64 -12.18
C VAL A 38 -10.13 1.59 -11.06
N TYR A 39 -9.13 1.24 -10.27
CA TYR A 39 -8.47 2.17 -9.37
C TYR A 39 -7.00 2.27 -9.74
N ALA A 40 -6.50 3.50 -9.87
CA ALA A 40 -5.13 3.80 -10.23
C ALA A 40 -4.56 4.84 -9.26
N GLY A 41 -3.28 4.73 -8.95
CA GLY A 41 -2.58 5.64 -8.05
C GLY A 41 -1.08 5.59 -8.25
N SER A 42 -0.42 6.65 -7.79
CA SER A 42 1.03 6.81 -7.85
C SER A 42 1.61 6.93 -6.44
N PHE A 43 2.78 6.36 -6.21
CA PHE A 43 3.54 6.48 -4.97
C PHE A 43 4.91 7.08 -5.25
N ASP A 44 5.38 7.89 -4.30
CA ASP A 44 6.78 8.27 -4.26
C ASP A 44 7.61 7.06 -3.81
N TYR A 45 8.65 6.73 -4.57
CA TYR A 45 9.58 5.67 -4.22
C TYR A 45 10.83 6.27 -3.56
N ARG A 46 11.18 5.75 -2.38
CA ARG A 46 12.42 6.12 -1.69
C ARG A 46 13.08 4.87 -1.15
N LEU A 47 14.37 4.73 -1.41
CA LEU A 47 15.18 3.72 -0.74
C LEU A 47 15.43 4.17 0.70
N ALA A 48 14.95 3.36 1.63
CA ALA A 48 15.20 3.51 3.06
C ALA A 48 16.46 2.76 3.47
N PRO A 49 17.27 3.29 4.40
CA PRO A 49 18.22 2.46 5.13
C PRO A 49 17.49 1.28 5.77
N SER A 50 18.10 0.09 5.73
CA SER A 50 17.54 -1.08 6.41
C SER A 50 17.37 -0.76 7.90
N LEU A 51 16.16 -0.91 8.42
CA LEU A 51 15.92 -0.78 9.85
C LEU A 51 16.61 -1.94 10.57
N PRO A 52 17.33 -1.70 11.67
CA PRO A 52 17.82 -2.80 12.49
C PRO A 52 16.61 -3.64 12.93
N ALA A 53 16.70 -4.96 12.76
CA ALA A 53 15.75 -5.88 13.38
C ALA A 53 15.69 -5.55 14.88
N ASN A 54 14.48 -5.51 15.44
CA ASN A 54 14.22 -5.10 16.83
C ASN A 54 15.10 -5.85 17.85
N ASP A 55 16.29 -5.34 18.14
CA ASP A 55 16.94 -5.58 19.42
C ASP A 55 16.33 -4.55 20.37
N GLY A 56 15.45 -5.03 21.28
CA GLY A 56 14.50 -4.24 22.09
C GLY A 56 15.06 -3.14 23.00
N ALA A 57 16.26 -2.62 22.76
CA ALA A 57 16.91 -1.56 23.51
C ALA A 57 16.59 -0.13 23.01
N VAL A 58 16.06 0.05 21.78
CA VAL A 58 15.82 1.40 21.21
C VAL A 58 14.41 1.95 21.53
N ALA A 59 13.58 1.21 22.27
CA ALA A 59 12.23 1.61 22.72
C ALA A 59 12.20 2.79 23.72
N LYS A 60 13.31 3.53 23.88
CA LYS A 60 13.40 4.75 24.68
C LYS A 60 13.79 5.95 23.83
N ARG A 61 13.07 6.24 22.75
CA ARG A 61 13.00 7.60 22.18
C ARG A 61 11.74 7.78 21.34
N SER A 62 10.90 8.68 21.82
CA SER A 62 9.70 9.26 21.18
C SER A 62 8.45 8.39 21.12
N ALA A 63 7.55 8.63 22.07
CA ALA A 63 6.22 8.04 22.21
C ALA A 63 5.19 8.51 21.15
N THR A 64 5.63 8.79 19.92
CA THR A 64 4.76 9.35 18.86
C THR A 64 4.91 8.65 17.51
N ALA A 65 6.01 7.92 17.27
CA ALA A 65 6.14 7.05 16.11
C ALA A 65 5.50 5.70 16.44
N ALA A 66 4.68 5.14 15.54
CA ALA A 66 4.34 3.72 15.68
C ALA A 66 5.65 2.94 15.70
N VAL A 67 5.86 2.17 16.78
CA VAL A 67 7.15 1.61 17.20
C VAL A 67 8.00 1.15 16.00
N GLY A 68 9.06 1.90 15.72
CA GLY A 68 10.11 1.51 14.76
C GLY A 68 9.99 2.04 13.33
N LEU A 69 8.94 2.79 12.97
CA LEU A 69 8.88 3.39 11.62
C LEU A 69 9.68 4.70 11.54
N PRO A 70 10.44 4.94 10.45
CA PRO A 70 11.01 6.25 10.15
C PRO A 70 9.92 7.30 9.93
N ARG A 71 10.20 8.56 10.27
CA ARG A 71 9.24 9.68 10.12
C ARG A 71 8.57 9.79 8.75
N TYR A 72 9.26 9.46 7.66
CA TYR A 72 8.67 9.55 6.31
C TYR A 72 7.67 8.43 6.02
N ALA A 73 7.64 7.37 6.84
CA ALA A 73 6.74 6.23 6.72
C ALA A 73 5.64 6.26 7.80
N GLU A 74 5.66 7.24 8.71
CA GLU A 74 4.56 7.48 9.63
C GLU A 74 3.37 8.03 8.85
N PRO A 75 2.18 7.41 8.93
CA PRO A 75 1.00 7.95 8.29
C PRO A 75 0.56 9.25 8.98
N ASP A 76 0.05 10.22 8.21
CA ASP A 76 -0.51 11.47 8.76
C ASP A 76 -1.62 11.22 9.78
N ARG A 77 -2.35 10.12 9.61
CA ARG A 77 -3.38 9.66 10.53
C ARG A 77 -3.46 8.13 10.56
N TRP A 78 -3.47 7.57 11.76
CA TRP A 78 -3.84 6.17 11.97
C TRP A 78 -5.36 6.01 11.91
N GLU A 79 -5.84 5.12 11.04
CA GLU A 79 -7.24 4.71 11.05
C GLU A 79 -7.50 3.81 12.26
N ARG A 80 -8.54 4.14 13.06
CA ARG A 80 -9.04 3.22 14.07
C ARG A 80 -9.81 2.12 13.37
N ARG A 81 -9.37 0.87 13.54
CA ARG A 81 -10.23 -0.28 13.24
C ARG A 81 -11.37 -0.31 14.28
N VAL A 82 -12.61 -0.40 13.80
CA VAL A 82 -13.82 -0.62 14.62
C VAL A 82 -14.07 -2.11 14.71
#